data_AF-A0A8T6J6F7-F1
#
_entry.id   AF-A0A8T6J6F7-F1
#
_cell.length_a   1.000
_cell.length_b   1.000
_cell.length_c   1.000
_cell.angle_alpha   90.00
_cell.angle_beta   90.00
_cell.angle_gamma   90.00
#
_symmetry.space_group_name_H-M   'P 1'
#
loop_
_entity.id
_entity.type
_entity.pdbx_description
1 polymer ?
#
loop_
_entity_poly.entity_id
_entity_poly.type
_entity_poly.pdbx_seq_one_letter_code
_entity_poly.pdbx_strand_id
1 'polypeptide(L)'
;MDRREFLYQAGLFSTSALVGMPAAAARQWSEGRIRHLIPLSNHDSIRIKASFAEPQSGPHLKIGASVFPGRRRDSQGRFWSFHATGLESDTEYELLLQSAGGGPLAESWPLRTAPALDASKEHLRVLLYTCAGGPDDAQWLSGEWRFLPVATRRRLLRRALDFSPDIAIGVGDQTYFDQWISPRKRGGQHAANRERIYGRYGKFDRDRPLFGSNNEIVLTRCLNEQIASLYGTDFRSVPLILTQDDHDYFENDEGTDEFVTFPPGNFSARLGRAQQSLYFPEFLPDPMRPVHLAGSHADGISESYGSCRWGQLAEFLLYDCRRFISLAGPSARFVEEDAERWITARTRDESAARHLVHVPSTPFGWTAGKWGEWYPDVLQADGSLGVEQPKPYWQSGWFSQHQRLLSAIGGQKFRVPVVVSGDLHAVAAGRILESGEIGFDSPVNVFLSGSIGTGNGWPSNARGIGASPPNDVTIDERLEPVERNGFTILDIDPDGLTVRQFAWDRALGIEAIDTLEPLSEIRLDRK
;
A
#
# COMPACT_ATOMS: atom_id res chain seq x y z
N MET A 1 68.28 10.74 -51.58
CA MET A 1 68.39 9.78 -50.47
C MET A 1 67.15 10.00 -49.62
N ASP A 2 66.19 9.10 -49.41
CA ASP A 2 66.13 7.63 -49.54
C ASP A 2 64.62 7.25 -49.62
N ARG A 3 64.14 6.70 -50.75
CA ARG A 3 63.59 5.33 -50.95
C ARG A 3 62.48 4.84 -50.00
N ARG A 4 61.31 4.64 -50.63
CA ARG A 4 60.28 3.59 -50.48
C ARG A 4 58.90 4.02 -49.97
N GLU A 5 58.00 4.03 -50.95
CA GLU A 5 56.56 3.83 -50.88
C GLU A 5 56.13 2.72 -49.92
N PHE A 6 55.01 2.93 -49.23
CA PHE A 6 53.90 1.97 -49.27
C PHE A 6 52.54 2.67 -48.97
N LEU A 7 51.90 3.09 -50.06
CA LEU A 7 50.49 2.86 -50.43
C LEU A 7 49.31 3.18 -49.47
N TYR A 8 48.45 4.08 -49.99
CA TYR A 8 46.97 4.05 -50.05
C TYR A 8 46.18 4.16 -48.71
N GLN A 9 45.17 5.02 -48.52
CA GLN A 9 44.27 5.73 -49.42
C GLN A 9 43.83 7.09 -48.85
N ALA A 10 43.51 7.99 -49.79
CA ALA A 10 42.83 9.26 -49.61
C ALA A 10 41.33 9.08 -49.30
N GLY A 11 40.72 10.08 -48.65
CA GLY A 11 39.27 10.14 -48.55
C GLY A 11 38.71 11.28 -47.70
N LEU A 12 38.95 12.52 -48.15
CA LEU A 12 38.06 13.70 -48.02
C LEU A 12 37.14 13.80 -46.78
N PHE A 13 37.51 14.69 -45.85
CA PHE A 13 36.59 15.28 -44.88
C PHE A 13 35.57 16.17 -45.62
N SER A 14 34.37 15.66 -45.85
CA SER A 14 33.20 16.48 -46.15
C SER A 14 32.47 16.83 -44.85
N THR A 15 32.52 18.10 -44.48
CA THR A 15 31.68 18.71 -43.45
C THR A 15 30.21 18.66 -43.88
N SER A 16 29.45 17.72 -43.30
CA SER A 16 27.99 17.75 -43.35
C SER A 16 27.48 18.11 -41.95
N ALA A 17 26.82 19.27 -41.88
CA ALA A 17 26.12 19.75 -40.71
C ALA A 17 25.11 18.68 -40.23
N LEU A 18 25.32 18.15 -39.03
CA LEU A 18 24.28 17.46 -38.28
C LEU A 18 23.26 18.51 -37.85
N VAL A 19 22.22 18.69 -38.67
CA VAL A 19 20.98 19.29 -38.21
C VAL A 19 20.48 18.37 -37.09
N GLY A 20 20.57 18.84 -35.86
CA GLY A 20 20.03 18.14 -34.70
C GLY A 20 18.55 17.87 -34.93
N MET A 21 18.19 16.61 -35.09
CA MET A 21 16.79 16.23 -34.96
C MET A 21 16.39 16.51 -33.51
N PRO A 22 15.27 17.20 -33.26
CA PRO A 22 14.78 17.32 -31.90
C PRO A 22 14.56 15.90 -31.40
N ALA A 23 15.15 15.56 -30.25
CA ALA A 23 14.78 14.36 -29.52
C ALA A 23 13.26 14.38 -29.43
N ALA A 24 12.59 13.38 -30.01
CA ALA A 24 11.16 13.27 -29.92
C ALA A 24 10.82 13.22 -28.43
N ALA A 25 10.25 14.31 -27.90
CA ALA A 25 9.70 14.30 -26.57
C ALA A 25 8.79 13.08 -26.51
N ALA A 26 9.08 12.14 -25.60
CA ALA A 26 8.27 10.95 -25.43
C ALA A 26 6.82 11.42 -25.30
N ARG A 27 5.99 11.07 -26.29
CA ARG A 27 4.61 11.53 -26.35
C ARG A 27 3.92 11.04 -25.07
N GLN A 28 3.44 11.98 -24.26
CA GLN A 28 2.73 11.67 -23.03
C GLN A 28 1.48 10.86 -23.38
N TRP A 29 1.35 9.67 -22.78
CA TRP A 29 0.17 8.83 -22.92
C TRP A 29 -1.09 9.61 -22.54
N SER A 30 -2.15 9.50 -23.34
CA SER A 30 -3.40 10.22 -23.11
C SER A 30 -4.40 9.39 -22.30
N GLU A 31 -4.74 9.87 -21.10
CA GLU A 31 -5.78 9.29 -20.24
C GLU A 31 -7.19 9.38 -20.82
N GLY A 32 -7.39 10.19 -21.86
CA GLY A 32 -8.69 10.39 -22.49
C GLY A 32 -9.75 10.80 -21.48
N ARG A 33 -10.71 9.89 -21.21
CA ARG A 33 -11.84 10.12 -20.29
C ARG A 33 -11.63 9.53 -18.89
N ILE A 34 -10.52 8.81 -18.68
CA ILE A 34 -10.21 8.13 -17.43
C ILE A 34 -9.77 9.17 -16.41
N ARG A 35 -10.38 9.14 -15.24
CA ARG A 35 -9.96 9.95 -14.08
C ARG A 35 -8.93 9.21 -13.24
N HIS A 36 -9.13 7.90 -13.08
CA HIS A 36 -8.20 7.05 -12.36
C HIS A 36 -8.26 5.62 -12.91
N LEU A 37 -7.13 4.92 -12.86
CA LEU A 37 -6.99 3.53 -13.24
C LEU A 37 -5.94 2.83 -12.36
N ILE A 38 -6.37 1.80 -11.63
CA ILE A 38 -5.48 0.92 -10.86
C ILE A 38 -5.66 -0.52 -11.36
N PRO A 39 -4.58 -1.13 -11.88
CA PRO A 39 -4.58 -2.53 -12.27
C PRO A 39 -4.04 -3.42 -11.14
N LEU A 40 -4.42 -4.70 -11.18
CA LEU A 40 -3.75 -5.78 -10.48
C LEU A 40 -3.71 -6.98 -11.43
N SER A 41 -2.58 -7.68 -11.48
CA SER A 41 -2.44 -8.92 -12.22
C SER A 41 -1.93 -10.04 -11.31
N ASN A 42 -2.33 -11.26 -11.62
CA ASN A 42 -1.69 -12.48 -11.15
C ASN A 42 -1.20 -13.23 -12.40
N HIS A 43 -0.96 -14.54 -12.29
CA HIS A 43 -0.36 -15.32 -13.36
C HIS A 43 -1.28 -15.57 -14.56
N ASP A 44 -2.60 -15.39 -14.44
CA ASP A 44 -3.55 -15.73 -15.52
C ASP A 44 -4.68 -14.71 -15.71
N SER A 45 -4.69 -13.67 -14.88
CA SER A 45 -5.79 -12.73 -14.78
C SER A 45 -5.30 -11.31 -14.55
N ILE A 46 -6.06 -10.36 -15.10
CA ILE A 46 -5.89 -8.93 -14.90
C ILE A 46 -7.22 -8.36 -14.40
N ARG A 47 -7.18 -7.60 -13.32
CA ARG A 47 -8.30 -6.81 -12.83
C ARG A 47 -7.97 -5.33 -12.86
N ILE A 48 -8.93 -4.54 -13.32
CA ILE A 48 -8.80 -3.09 -13.40
C ILE A 48 -9.97 -2.45 -12.67
N LYS A 49 -9.68 -1.47 -11.82
CA LYS A 49 -10.65 -0.48 -11.37
C LYS A 49 -10.39 0.81 -12.11
N ALA A 50 -11.43 1.36 -12.72
CA ALA A 50 -11.33 2.64 -13.40
C ALA A 50 -12.53 3.53 -13.06
N SER A 51 -12.27 4.83 -13.00
CA SER A 51 -13.31 5.85 -12.89
C SER A 51 -13.22 6.85 -14.04
N PHE A 52 -14.35 7.46 -14.38
CA PHE A 52 -14.48 8.42 -15.48
C PHE A 52 -15.03 9.75 -14.96
N ALA A 53 -14.63 10.86 -15.61
CA ALA A 53 -15.20 12.17 -15.29
C ALA A 53 -16.72 12.20 -15.55
N GLU A 54 -17.13 11.64 -16.69
CA GLU A 54 -18.52 11.51 -17.12
C GLU A 54 -19.00 10.05 -17.06
N PRO A 55 -20.30 9.81 -16.80
CA PRO A 55 -20.90 8.49 -16.88
C PRO A 55 -20.59 7.75 -18.19
N GLN A 56 -20.25 6.47 -18.08
CA GLN A 56 -20.11 5.56 -19.22
C GLN A 56 -21.27 4.58 -19.26
N SER A 57 -21.59 4.08 -20.45
CA SER A 57 -22.57 3.02 -20.66
C SER A 57 -21.87 1.84 -21.30
N GLY A 58 -21.83 0.71 -20.59
CA GLY A 58 -21.25 -0.55 -21.04
C GLY A 58 -19.82 -0.47 -21.60
N PRO A 59 -18.85 0.20 -20.93
CA PRO A 59 -17.47 0.11 -21.36
C PRO A 59 -16.96 -1.34 -21.26
N HIS A 60 -15.98 -1.68 -22.08
CA HIS A 60 -15.31 -2.98 -22.07
C HIS A 60 -13.80 -2.84 -22.21
N LEU A 61 -13.09 -3.82 -21.67
CA LEU A 61 -11.64 -3.97 -21.81
C LEU A 61 -11.38 -4.88 -23.01
N LYS A 62 -10.47 -4.45 -23.88
CA LYS A 62 -9.95 -5.24 -25.00
C LYS A 62 -8.51 -5.62 -24.74
N ILE A 63 -8.19 -6.89 -24.94
CA ILE A 63 -6.83 -7.45 -24.91
C ILE A 63 -6.68 -8.33 -26.15
N GLY A 64 -5.90 -7.88 -27.13
CA GLY A 64 -5.83 -8.55 -28.44
C GLY A 64 -7.21 -8.66 -29.11
N ALA A 65 -7.65 -9.89 -29.40
CA ALA A 65 -8.98 -10.17 -29.95
C ALA A 65 -10.07 -10.36 -28.87
N SER A 66 -9.67 -10.53 -27.61
CA SER A 66 -10.58 -10.80 -26.49
C SER A 66 -11.23 -9.52 -25.97
N VAL A 67 -12.48 -9.64 -25.54
CA VAL A 67 -13.29 -8.55 -24.99
C VAL A 67 -13.87 -8.97 -23.65
N PHE A 68 -13.65 -8.13 -22.62
CA PHE A 68 -14.10 -8.36 -21.26
C PHE A 68 -15.06 -7.24 -20.84
N PRO A 69 -16.32 -7.54 -20.50
CA PRO A 69 -17.31 -6.53 -20.18
C PRO A 69 -16.98 -5.82 -18.85
N GLY A 70 -17.21 -4.52 -18.80
CA GLY A 70 -17.14 -3.77 -17.56
C GLY A 70 -18.32 -4.07 -16.64
N ARG A 71 -18.06 -4.17 -15.34
CA ARG A 71 -19.08 -4.21 -14.29
C ARG A 71 -19.17 -2.85 -13.62
N ARG A 72 -20.34 -2.20 -13.73
CA ARG A 72 -20.63 -0.94 -13.02
C ARG A 72 -20.56 -1.13 -11.51
N ARG A 73 -19.93 -0.19 -10.79
CA ARG A 73 -19.71 -0.24 -9.34
C ARG A 73 -20.38 0.89 -8.55
N ASP A 74 -20.84 1.93 -9.23
CA ASP A 74 -21.59 3.06 -8.66
C ASP A 74 -23.01 3.15 -9.24
N SER A 75 -23.84 4.05 -8.70
CA SER A 75 -25.19 4.29 -9.20
C SER A 75 -25.23 5.13 -10.49
N GLN A 76 -24.20 5.96 -10.73
CA GLN A 76 -24.17 6.93 -11.83
C GLN A 76 -23.48 6.40 -13.09
N GLY A 77 -22.75 5.28 -13.02
CA GLY A 77 -22.01 4.76 -14.16
C GLY A 77 -20.64 5.42 -14.36
N ARG A 78 -20.07 6.03 -13.33
CA ARG A 78 -18.72 6.59 -13.38
C ARG A 78 -17.64 5.62 -12.95
N PHE A 79 -17.97 4.54 -12.24
CA PHE A 79 -16.99 3.58 -11.69
C PHE A 79 -17.21 2.19 -12.24
N TRP A 80 -16.14 1.58 -12.75
CA TRP A 80 -16.19 0.30 -13.45
C TRP A 80 -15.06 -0.62 -13.00
N SER A 81 -15.37 -1.91 -12.93
CA SER A 81 -14.40 -2.98 -12.73
C SER A 81 -14.36 -3.87 -13.96
N PHE A 82 -13.17 -4.22 -14.41
CA PHE A 82 -12.94 -5.16 -15.51
C PHE A 82 -12.15 -6.35 -14.98
N HIS A 83 -12.47 -7.55 -15.43
CA HIS A 83 -11.76 -8.78 -15.05
C HIS A 83 -11.50 -9.59 -16.31
N ALA A 84 -10.24 -9.63 -16.72
CA ALA A 84 -9.74 -10.50 -17.77
C ALA A 84 -9.15 -11.74 -17.12
N THR A 85 -9.55 -12.92 -17.60
CA THR A 85 -9.11 -14.23 -17.11
C THR A 85 -8.67 -15.10 -18.29
N GLY A 86 -7.96 -16.18 -18.00
CA GLY A 86 -7.47 -17.10 -19.04
C GLY A 86 -6.37 -16.47 -19.90
N LEU A 87 -5.60 -15.56 -19.32
CA LEU A 87 -4.41 -14.99 -19.91
C LEU A 87 -3.24 -15.95 -19.69
N GLU A 88 -2.24 -15.87 -20.57
CA GLU A 88 -0.98 -16.57 -20.36
C GLU A 88 -0.15 -15.85 -19.31
N SER A 89 0.62 -16.63 -18.55
CA SER A 89 1.53 -16.10 -17.53
C SER A 89 2.75 -15.43 -18.14
N ASP A 90 3.37 -14.52 -17.39
CA ASP A 90 4.60 -13.82 -17.80
C ASP A 90 4.50 -13.14 -19.17
N THR A 91 3.29 -12.69 -19.52
CA THR A 91 2.98 -12.16 -20.84
C THR A 91 2.58 -10.70 -20.71
N GLU A 92 3.21 -9.86 -21.53
CA GLU A 92 2.81 -8.46 -21.68
C GLU A 92 1.67 -8.34 -22.68
N TYR A 93 0.61 -7.65 -22.26
CA TYR A 93 -0.58 -7.42 -23.03
C TYR A 93 -0.76 -5.93 -23.30
N GLU A 94 -1.18 -5.59 -24.52
CA GLU A 94 -1.72 -4.26 -24.83
C GLU A 94 -3.19 -4.19 -24.44
N LEU A 95 -3.51 -3.31 -23.50
CA LEU A 95 -4.85 -3.09 -22.97
C LEU A 95 -5.48 -1.86 -23.61
N LEU A 96 -6.77 -1.96 -23.94
CA LEU A 96 -7.55 -0.83 -24.42
C LEU A 96 -8.94 -0.82 -23.78
N LEU A 97 -9.30 0.29 -23.11
CA LEU A 97 -10.68 0.53 -22.69
C LEU A 97 -11.47 1.19 -23.82
N GLN A 98 -12.63 0.64 -24.14
CA GLN A 98 -13.52 1.16 -25.17
C GLN A 98 -14.92 1.42 -24.61
N SER A 99 -15.61 2.39 -25.20
CA SER A 99 -17.04 2.61 -25.01
C SER A 99 -17.84 1.47 -25.67
N ALA A 100 -19.13 1.36 -25.33
CA ALA A 100 -20.04 0.43 -26.01
C ALA A 100 -20.08 0.60 -27.54
N GLY A 101 -19.81 1.81 -28.05
CA GLY A 101 -19.73 2.10 -29.49
C GLY A 101 -18.37 1.75 -30.13
N GLY A 102 -17.43 1.16 -29.40
CA GLY A 102 -16.10 0.78 -29.89
C GLY A 102 -15.06 1.90 -29.92
N GLY A 103 -15.45 3.15 -29.65
CA GLY A 103 -14.50 4.26 -29.54
C GLY A 103 -13.59 4.11 -28.30
N PRO A 104 -12.28 4.40 -28.41
CA PRO A 104 -11.35 4.31 -27.29
C PRO A 104 -11.71 5.32 -26.19
N LEU A 105 -11.56 4.91 -24.93
CA LEU A 105 -11.74 5.78 -23.76
C LEU A 105 -10.42 6.39 -23.27
N ALA A 106 -9.29 5.81 -23.67
CA ALA A 106 -7.91 6.29 -23.48
C ALA A 106 -7.00 5.68 -24.58
N GLU A 107 -5.75 6.14 -24.67
CA GLU A 107 -4.72 5.43 -25.46
C GLU A 107 -4.45 4.03 -24.86
N SER A 108 -4.00 3.06 -25.66
CA SER A 108 -3.65 1.73 -25.14
C SER A 108 -2.42 1.80 -24.24
N TRP A 109 -2.23 0.79 -23.38
CA TRP A 109 -1.04 0.69 -22.54
C TRP A 109 -0.67 -0.77 -22.27
N PRO A 110 0.61 -1.06 -22.01
CA PRO A 110 1.07 -2.41 -21.68
C PRO A 110 0.77 -2.74 -20.22
N LEU A 111 0.46 -4.01 -19.94
CA LEU A 111 0.45 -4.58 -18.60
C LEU A 111 0.82 -6.07 -18.66
N ARG A 112 1.68 -6.51 -17.73
CA ARG A 112 2.18 -7.89 -17.67
C ARG A 112 1.43 -8.73 -16.63
N THR A 113 1.14 -9.98 -16.96
CA THR A 113 0.72 -11.02 -16.01
C THR A 113 1.92 -11.54 -15.22
N ALA A 114 1.70 -11.91 -13.97
CA ALA A 114 2.76 -12.50 -13.14
C ALA A 114 3.25 -13.83 -13.74
N PRO A 115 4.43 -14.33 -13.33
CA PRO A 115 4.90 -15.65 -13.71
C PRO A 115 3.98 -16.77 -13.21
N ALA A 116 3.89 -17.88 -13.95
CA ALA A 116 3.22 -19.10 -13.50
C ALA A 116 3.79 -19.55 -12.15
N LEU A 117 2.98 -20.17 -11.30
CA LEU A 117 3.33 -20.48 -9.91
C LEU A 117 4.58 -21.37 -9.77
N ASP A 118 4.87 -22.21 -10.77
CA ASP A 118 6.02 -23.10 -10.86
C ASP A 118 7.20 -22.51 -11.66
N ALA A 119 7.05 -21.31 -12.23
CA ALA A 119 8.10 -20.65 -12.99
C ALA A 119 9.27 -20.23 -12.08
N SER A 120 10.49 -20.48 -12.56
CA SER A 120 11.70 -19.93 -11.95
C SER A 120 11.95 -18.51 -12.47
N LYS A 121 12.31 -17.60 -11.56
CA LYS A 121 12.61 -16.20 -11.86
C LYS A 121 13.85 -15.75 -11.12
N GLU A 122 14.65 -14.94 -11.79
CA GLU A 122 15.93 -14.43 -11.30
C GLU A 122 15.80 -13.09 -10.58
N HIS A 123 14.71 -12.35 -10.82
CA HIS A 123 14.52 -11.03 -10.26
C HIS A 123 13.03 -10.69 -10.06
N LEU A 124 12.79 -9.92 -9.02
CA LEU A 124 11.55 -9.19 -8.76
C LEU A 124 11.89 -7.88 -8.05
N ARG A 125 11.33 -6.76 -8.51
CA ARG A 125 11.35 -5.48 -7.79
C ARG A 125 9.97 -5.09 -7.29
N VAL A 126 9.86 -4.82 -6.00
CA VAL A 126 8.62 -4.39 -5.35
C VAL A 126 8.75 -3.01 -4.76
N LEU A 127 7.75 -2.17 -5.01
CA LEU A 127 7.55 -0.90 -4.31
C LEU A 127 6.62 -1.11 -3.11
N LEU A 128 7.02 -0.71 -1.92
CA LEU A 128 6.16 -0.70 -0.72
C LEU A 128 6.09 0.71 -0.11
N TYR A 129 4.90 1.10 0.35
CA TYR A 129 4.66 2.36 1.06
C TYR A 129 3.38 2.30 1.90
N THR A 130 3.13 3.29 2.76
CA THR A 130 1.92 3.40 3.58
C THR A 130 1.40 4.85 3.64
N CYS A 131 0.24 5.06 4.27
CA CYS A 131 -0.26 6.38 4.69
C CYS A 131 -0.28 7.43 3.57
N ALA A 132 -0.74 7.02 2.39
CA ALA A 132 -0.73 7.86 1.19
C ALA A 132 -1.94 8.78 1.08
N GLY A 133 -3.00 8.49 1.84
CA GLY A 133 -4.22 9.28 1.89
C GLY A 133 -4.02 10.71 2.41
N GLY A 134 -5.13 11.43 2.53
CA GLY A 134 -5.20 12.78 3.06
C GLY A 134 -5.89 13.71 2.07
N PRO A 135 -6.81 14.59 2.52
CA PRO A 135 -7.37 15.64 1.67
C PRO A 135 -6.26 16.51 1.03
N ASP A 136 -6.50 17.01 -0.17
CA ASP A 136 -5.67 18.07 -0.77
C ASP A 136 -5.96 19.41 -0.08
N ASP A 137 -5.07 20.38 -0.22
CA ASP A 137 -5.19 21.68 0.47
C ASP A 137 -5.47 21.55 1.99
N ALA A 138 -4.97 20.49 2.62
CA ALA A 138 -5.23 20.17 4.02
C ALA A 138 -4.31 20.96 4.96
N GLN A 139 -4.38 22.29 4.90
CA GLN A 139 -3.71 23.14 5.87
C GLN A 139 -4.59 23.41 7.08
N TRP A 140 -4.00 23.34 8.26
CA TRP A 140 -4.55 23.96 9.45
C TRP A 140 -4.66 25.48 9.25
N LEU A 141 -5.49 26.14 10.06
CA LEU A 141 -5.60 27.60 10.08
C LEU A 141 -4.29 28.31 10.44
N SER A 142 -3.33 27.60 11.06
CA SER A 142 -1.96 28.08 11.28
C SER A 142 -1.11 28.15 10.01
N GLY A 143 -1.57 27.56 8.90
CA GLY A 143 -0.82 27.41 7.65
C GLY A 143 0.01 26.12 7.56
N GLU A 144 0.11 25.35 8.63
CA GLU A 144 0.79 24.06 8.62
C GLU A 144 -0.02 23.00 7.88
N TRP A 145 0.65 22.21 7.05
CA TRP A 145 0.05 21.07 6.37
C TRP A 145 -0.26 19.94 7.35
N ARG A 146 -1.54 19.55 7.46
CA ARG A 146 -1.97 18.30 8.10
C ARG A 146 -1.56 17.09 7.26
N PHE A 147 -1.88 17.13 5.97
CA PHE A 147 -1.43 16.17 4.97
C PHE A 147 -0.67 16.90 3.86
N LEU A 148 0.24 16.20 3.20
CA LEU A 148 0.94 16.76 2.04
C LEU A 148 -0.04 17.00 0.87
N PRO A 149 0.20 18.05 0.06
CA PRO A 149 -0.53 18.25 -1.18
C PRO A 149 -0.49 17.01 -2.07
N VAL A 150 -1.57 16.74 -2.81
CA VAL A 150 -1.64 15.60 -3.74
C VAL A 150 -0.50 15.67 -4.76
N ALA A 151 -0.15 16.87 -5.24
CA ALA A 151 0.96 17.05 -6.18
C ALA A 151 2.31 16.59 -5.60
N THR A 152 2.58 16.84 -4.32
CA THR A 152 3.81 16.40 -3.64
C THR A 152 3.83 14.89 -3.48
N ARG A 153 2.71 14.29 -3.05
CA ARG A 153 2.57 12.83 -2.91
C ARG A 153 2.73 12.11 -4.25
N ARG A 154 2.14 12.65 -5.32
CA ARG A 154 2.34 12.16 -6.70
C ARG A 154 3.79 12.20 -7.13
N ARG A 155 4.52 13.26 -6.77
CA ARG A 155 5.95 13.37 -7.07
C ARG A 155 6.76 12.28 -6.38
N LEU A 156 6.47 11.99 -5.09
CA LEU A 156 7.09 10.87 -4.37
C LEU A 156 6.79 9.52 -5.03
N LEU A 157 5.52 9.25 -5.38
CA LEU A 157 5.14 8.00 -6.04
C LEU A 157 5.77 7.88 -7.44
N ARG A 158 5.88 8.98 -8.19
CA ARG A 158 6.57 8.99 -9.50
C ARG A 158 8.06 8.72 -9.35
N ARG A 159 8.71 9.32 -8.36
CA ARG A 159 10.10 8.97 -8.03
C ARG A 159 10.23 7.49 -7.70
N ALA A 160 9.29 6.92 -6.95
CA ALA A 160 9.27 5.50 -6.65
C ALA A 160 9.10 4.63 -7.92
N LEU A 161 8.26 5.09 -8.86
CA LEU A 161 8.04 4.43 -10.15
C LEU A 161 9.24 4.54 -11.10
N ASP A 162 10.12 5.54 -10.96
CA ASP A 162 11.36 5.63 -11.75
C ASP A 162 12.28 4.42 -11.51
N PHE A 163 12.15 3.76 -10.36
CA PHE A 163 12.85 2.50 -10.09
C PHE A 163 12.24 1.31 -10.84
N SER A 164 11.19 1.49 -11.65
CA SER A 164 10.57 0.47 -12.49
C SER A 164 10.19 -0.81 -11.70
N PRO A 165 9.37 -0.71 -10.65
CA PRO A 165 8.91 -1.90 -9.92
C PRO A 165 8.02 -2.78 -10.81
N ASP A 166 8.14 -4.09 -10.66
CA ASP A 166 7.26 -5.07 -11.30
C ASP A 166 5.87 -5.09 -10.64
N ILE A 167 5.80 -4.76 -9.35
CA ILE A 167 4.58 -4.65 -8.57
C ILE A 167 4.74 -3.61 -7.46
N ALA A 168 3.64 -2.94 -7.12
CA ALA A 168 3.57 -2.01 -6.00
C ALA A 168 2.55 -2.46 -4.94
N ILE A 169 2.83 -2.15 -3.68
CA ILE A 169 2.01 -2.49 -2.51
C ILE A 169 1.89 -1.24 -1.62
N GLY A 170 0.68 -0.68 -1.56
CA GLY A 170 0.31 0.33 -0.58
C GLY A 170 -0.32 -0.33 0.65
N VAL A 171 0.24 -0.09 1.84
CA VAL A 171 -0.12 -0.76 3.08
C VAL A 171 -0.98 0.17 3.94
N GLY A 172 -2.30 0.06 3.87
CA GLY A 172 -3.20 0.82 4.73
C GLY A 172 -3.28 2.33 4.44
N ASP A 173 -4.22 2.99 5.08
CA ASP A 173 -4.38 4.45 5.12
C ASP A 173 -4.41 5.11 3.74
N GLN A 174 -5.23 4.55 2.84
CA GLN A 174 -5.46 5.13 1.51
C GLN A 174 -6.30 6.41 1.59
N THR A 175 -7.03 6.59 2.70
CA THR A 175 -7.93 7.72 2.94
C THR A 175 -7.81 8.16 4.39
N TYR A 176 -7.96 9.47 4.65
CA TYR A 176 -8.17 10.02 5.99
C TYR A 176 -9.44 10.87 5.98
N PHE A 177 -10.49 10.40 6.66
CA PHE A 177 -11.72 11.17 6.87
C PHE A 177 -12.51 10.64 8.07
N ASP A 178 -11.96 10.81 9.27
CA ASP A 178 -12.54 10.27 10.51
C ASP A 178 -13.91 10.89 10.82
N GLN A 179 -14.93 10.05 11.00
CA GLN A 179 -16.31 10.51 11.15
C GLN A 179 -16.76 10.64 12.59
N TRP A 180 -16.18 9.91 13.53
CA TRP A 180 -16.67 9.83 14.91
C TRP A 180 -15.69 10.44 15.91
N ILE A 181 -14.41 10.10 15.81
CA ILE A 181 -13.39 10.63 16.72
C ILE A 181 -13.21 12.13 16.52
N SER A 182 -12.97 12.54 15.27
CA SER A 182 -12.63 13.93 14.97
C SER A 182 -13.72 14.92 15.41
N PRO A 183 -15.02 14.72 15.15
CA PRO A 183 -16.05 15.63 15.67
C PRO A 183 -16.18 15.68 17.20
N ARG A 184 -15.75 14.64 17.91
CA ARG A 184 -15.88 14.54 19.38
C ARG A 184 -14.78 15.28 20.13
N LYS A 185 -13.64 15.57 19.49
CA LYS A 185 -12.62 16.49 20.04
C LYS A 185 -13.21 17.91 20.02
N ARG A 186 -13.80 18.33 21.15
CA ARG A 186 -14.74 19.46 21.24
C ARG A 186 -14.05 20.83 21.21
N GLY A 187 -14.55 21.72 20.35
CA GLY A 187 -14.49 23.19 20.52
C GLY A 187 -13.29 23.91 19.87
N GLY A 188 -13.46 25.23 19.72
CA GLY A 188 -12.39 26.16 19.31
C GLY A 188 -11.76 25.88 17.94
N GLN A 189 -10.43 25.99 17.87
CA GLN A 189 -9.64 25.89 16.64
C GLN A 189 -9.74 24.51 15.99
N HIS A 190 -9.93 23.43 16.77
CA HIS A 190 -10.05 22.07 16.23
C HIS A 190 -11.29 21.91 15.33
N ALA A 191 -12.45 22.39 15.78
CA ALA A 191 -13.68 22.35 14.99
C ALA A 191 -13.56 23.18 13.70
N ALA A 192 -12.94 24.35 13.78
CA ALA A 192 -12.73 25.23 12.62
C ALA A 192 -11.75 24.61 11.60
N ASN A 193 -10.66 24.01 12.09
CA ASN A 193 -9.71 23.26 11.30
C ASN A 193 -10.37 22.06 10.60
N ARG A 194 -11.20 21.30 11.31
CA ARG A 194 -11.94 20.18 10.76
C ARG A 194 -12.90 20.64 9.66
N GLU A 195 -13.65 21.71 9.88
CA GLU A 195 -14.56 22.27 8.87
C GLU A 195 -13.80 22.74 7.63
N ARG A 196 -12.67 23.43 7.81
CA ARG A 196 -11.79 23.86 6.72
C ARG A 196 -11.32 22.69 5.86
N ILE A 197 -10.83 21.62 6.49
CA ILE A 197 -10.22 20.49 5.79
C ILE A 197 -11.29 19.55 5.20
N TYR A 198 -12.35 19.26 5.94
CA TYR A 198 -13.26 18.17 5.60
C TYR A 198 -14.70 18.61 5.29
N GLY A 199 -15.10 19.84 5.64
CA GLY A 199 -16.47 20.33 5.49
C GLY A 199 -17.00 20.22 4.05
N ARG A 200 -16.10 20.38 3.08
CA ARG A 200 -16.40 20.24 1.64
C ARG A 200 -16.91 18.87 1.21
N TYR A 201 -16.61 17.79 1.95
CA TYR A 201 -17.11 16.46 1.64
C TYR A 201 -18.57 16.29 2.00
N GLY A 202 -19.04 16.99 3.03
CA GLY A 202 -20.33 16.78 3.65
C GLY A 202 -20.26 15.77 4.79
N LYS A 203 -21.40 15.17 5.14
CA LYS A 203 -21.54 14.22 6.26
C LYS A 203 -22.33 13.02 5.80
N PHE A 204 -21.94 11.83 6.29
CA PHE A 204 -22.72 10.63 6.08
C PHE A 204 -24.01 10.65 6.90
N ASP A 205 -25.08 10.14 6.30
CA ASP A 205 -26.36 9.83 6.95
C ASP A 205 -26.47 8.31 7.08
N ARG A 206 -26.30 7.80 8.31
CA ARG A 206 -26.23 6.35 8.57
C ARG A 206 -27.57 5.64 8.38
N ASP A 207 -28.66 6.39 8.29
CA ASP A 207 -30.02 5.86 8.07
C ASP A 207 -30.36 5.73 6.58
N ARG A 208 -29.47 6.18 5.69
CA ARG A 208 -29.63 6.07 4.23
C ARG A 208 -28.76 4.98 3.61
N PRO A 209 -29.19 4.39 2.47
CA PRO A 209 -28.34 3.51 1.68
C PRO A 209 -27.01 4.18 1.32
N LEU A 210 -25.94 3.38 1.22
CA LEU A 210 -24.63 3.91 0.79
C LEU A 210 -24.66 4.35 -0.67
N PHE A 211 -25.10 3.46 -1.57
CA PHE A 211 -25.26 3.75 -3.00
C PHE A 211 -26.65 4.32 -3.30
N GLY A 212 -26.74 5.22 -4.30
CA GLY A 212 -27.98 5.85 -4.75
C GLY A 212 -28.51 6.94 -3.82
N SER A 213 -27.74 7.37 -2.83
CA SER A 213 -28.10 8.43 -1.88
C SER A 213 -26.99 9.49 -1.78
N ASN A 214 -27.19 10.49 -0.92
CA ASN A 214 -26.15 11.48 -0.62
C ASN A 214 -24.86 10.86 -0.05
N ASN A 215 -24.94 9.69 0.58
CA ASN A 215 -23.74 8.99 1.08
C ASN A 215 -22.75 8.66 -0.03
N GLU A 216 -23.23 8.25 -1.21
CA GLU A 216 -22.37 7.98 -2.36
C GLU A 216 -21.68 9.25 -2.87
N ILE A 217 -22.36 10.39 -2.79
CA ILE A 217 -21.81 11.70 -3.15
C ILE A 217 -20.71 12.10 -2.17
N VAL A 218 -20.96 11.97 -0.86
CA VAL A 218 -19.96 12.24 0.19
C VAL A 218 -18.75 11.33 0.03
N LEU A 219 -18.98 10.02 -0.13
CA LEU A 219 -17.94 9.02 -0.33
C LEU A 219 -17.08 9.34 -1.56
N THR A 220 -17.72 9.56 -2.72
CA THR A 220 -16.99 9.82 -3.96
C THR A 220 -16.31 11.19 -3.97
N ARG A 221 -16.84 12.22 -3.29
CA ARG A 221 -16.12 13.50 -3.13
C ARG A 221 -14.81 13.32 -2.38
N CYS A 222 -14.87 12.62 -1.24
CA CYS A 222 -13.70 12.30 -0.44
C CYS A 222 -12.67 11.48 -1.24
N LEU A 223 -13.09 10.33 -1.75
CA LEU A 223 -12.18 9.37 -2.38
C LEU A 223 -11.69 9.79 -3.76
N ASN A 224 -12.45 10.61 -4.50
CA ASN A 224 -11.96 11.17 -5.76
C ASN A 224 -10.74 12.06 -5.55
N GLU A 225 -10.70 12.78 -4.44
CA GLU A 225 -9.58 13.65 -4.09
C GLU A 225 -8.41 12.85 -3.54
N GLN A 226 -8.67 11.92 -2.63
CA GLN A 226 -7.60 11.23 -1.89
C GLN A 226 -7.01 10.02 -2.64
N ILE A 227 -7.81 9.33 -3.47
CA ILE A 227 -7.37 8.14 -4.20
C ILE A 227 -7.29 8.43 -5.70
N ALA A 228 -8.37 8.89 -6.33
CA ALA A 228 -8.35 9.07 -7.78
C ALA A 228 -7.35 10.16 -8.22
N SER A 229 -7.31 11.32 -7.56
CA SER A 229 -6.31 12.34 -7.89
C SER A 229 -4.89 11.91 -7.51
N LEU A 230 -4.71 11.15 -6.43
CA LEU A 230 -3.40 10.68 -6.00
C LEU A 230 -2.80 9.70 -7.01
N TYR A 231 -3.51 8.65 -7.37
CA TYR A 231 -2.96 7.64 -8.28
C TYR A 231 -3.11 8.03 -9.73
N GLY A 232 -4.24 8.66 -10.10
CA GLY A 232 -4.57 8.98 -11.49
C GLY A 232 -4.39 7.74 -12.36
N THR A 233 -3.50 7.83 -13.34
CA THR A 233 -3.14 6.74 -14.26
C THR A 233 -1.64 6.40 -14.21
N ASP A 234 -0.93 6.86 -13.17
CA ASP A 234 0.53 6.68 -13.07
C ASP A 234 0.90 5.20 -12.94
N PHE A 235 0.06 4.40 -12.26
CA PHE A 235 0.23 2.94 -12.08
C PHE A 235 -0.42 2.09 -13.19
N ARG A 236 -0.87 2.67 -14.32
CA ARG A 236 -1.61 1.90 -15.36
C ARG A 236 -0.88 0.65 -15.87
N SER A 237 0.45 0.67 -15.86
CA SER A 237 1.33 -0.41 -16.32
C SER A 237 2.06 -1.14 -15.19
N VAL A 238 1.78 -0.80 -13.92
CA VAL A 238 2.38 -1.44 -12.74
C VAL A 238 1.24 -1.97 -11.87
N PRO A 239 1.09 -3.29 -11.70
CA PRO A 239 0.14 -3.87 -10.76
C PRO A 239 0.29 -3.24 -9.38
N LEU A 240 -0.83 -2.80 -8.79
CA LEU A 240 -0.86 -2.14 -7.50
C LEU A 240 -1.88 -2.83 -6.58
N ILE A 241 -1.38 -3.33 -5.45
CA ILE A 241 -2.17 -3.86 -4.36
C ILE A 241 -2.30 -2.76 -3.29
N LEU A 242 -3.53 -2.47 -2.85
CA LEU A 242 -3.77 -1.61 -1.71
C LEU A 242 -4.48 -2.42 -0.61
N THR A 243 -3.83 -2.59 0.54
CA THR A 243 -4.48 -3.12 1.73
C THR A 243 -5.15 -1.98 2.51
N GLN A 244 -6.12 -2.34 3.34
CA GLN A 244 -6.83 -1.41 4.20
C GLN A 244 -6.26 -1.42 5.61
N ASP A 245 -6.37 -0.27 6.28
CA ASP A 245 -6.11 -0.09 7.71
C ASP A 245 -7.24 0.76 8.33
N ASP A 246 -7.03 1.31 9.53
CA ASP A 246 -8.08 1.94 10.33
C ASP A 246 -8.76 3.09 9.59
N HIS A 247 -8.00 4.02 9.03
CA HIS A 247 -8.57 5.20 8.37
C HIS A 247 -9.34 4.86 7.08
N ASP A 248 -9.12 3.68 6.49
CA ASP A 248 -9.93 3.18 5.36
C ASP A 248 -11.32 2.71 5.77
N TYR A 249 -11.56 2.55 7.08
CA TYR A 249 -12.87 2.41 7.70
C TYR A 249 -13.46 3.75 8.18
N PHE A 250 -12.83 4.86 7.79
CA PHE A 250 -13.24 6.24 8.08
C PHE A 250 -13.23 6.56 9.58
N GLU A 251 -12.34 5.93 10.34
CA GLU A 251 -12.05 6.23 11.74
C GLU A 251 -10.57 5.93 12.06
N ASN A 252 -9.96 6.71 12.93
CA ASN A 252 -8.72 6.30 13.59
C ASN A 252 -9.01 5.17 14.61
N ASP A 253 -8.04 4.33 14.92
CA ASP A 253 -8.16 3.39 16.03
C ASP A 253 -8.06 4.11 17.39
N GLU A 254 -9.10 4.04 18.20
CA GLU A 254 -9.10 4.69 19.50
C GLU A 254 -10.03 3.93 20.46
N GLY A 255 -9.51 3.66 21.66
CA GLY A 255 -10.21 3.01 22.76
C GLY A 255 -10.14 3.87 24.01
N THR A 256 -11.28 4.41 24.42
CA THR A 256 -11.47 5.25 25.62
C THR A 256 -12.76 4.86 26.34
N ASP A 257 -12.94 5.35 27.56
CA ASP A 257 -14.17 5.15 28.32
C ASP A 257 -15.42 5.70 27.61
N GLU A 258 -15.24 6.67 26.70
CA GLU A 258 -16.35 7.24 25.92
C GLU A 258 -16.70 6.42 24.67
N PHE A 259 -15.71 5.73 24.09
CA PHE A 259 -15.88 4.99 22.85
C PHE A 259 -14.70 4.07 22.51
N VAL A 260 -15.02 3.02 21.73
CA VAL A 260 -14.06 2.18 21.04
C VAL A 260 -14.44 2.13 19.57
N THR A 261 -13.52 2.42 18.65
CA THR A 261 -13.84 2.53 17.20
C THR A 261 -13.77 1.22 16.43
N PHE A 262 -13.04 0.23 16.95
CA PHE A 262 -12.89 -1.07 16.29
C PHE A 262 -13.33 -2.25 17.17
N PRO A 263 -13.88 -3.35 16.60
CA PRO A 263 -14.15 -3.58 15.17
C PRO A 263 -15.09 -2.54 14.56
N PRO A 264 -14.95 -2.27 13.25
CA PRO A 264 -15.70 -1.20 12.62
C PRO A 264 -17.19 -1.55 12.63
N GLY A 265 -18.03 -0.60 13.05
CA GLY A 265 -19.48 -0.78 12.98
C GLY A 265 -19.97 -1.01 11.55
N ASN A 266 -21.15 -1.60 11.39
CA ASN A 266 -21.72 -2.00 10.09
C ASN A 266 -21.63 -0.93 8.99
N PHE A 267 -21.85 0.35 9.33
CA PHE A 267 -21.76 1.43 8.35
C PHE A 267 -20.31 1.68 7.90
N SER A 268 -19.37 1.82 8.84
CA SER A 268 -17.93 1.99 8.57
C SER A 268 -17.35 0.80 7.79
N ALA A 269 -17.71 -0.43 8.16
CA ALA A 269 -17.32 -1.62 7.40
C ALA A 269 -17.83 -1.57 5.94
N ARG A 270 -19.06 -1.08 5.71
CA ARG A 270 -19.59 -0.89 4.34
C ARG A 270 -18.89 0.24 3.59
N LEU A 271 -18.44 1.29 4.26
CA LEU A 271 -17.64 2.35 3.64
C LEU A 271 -16.30 1.80 3.14
N GLY A 272 -15.58 1.04 3.96
CA GLY A 272 -14.33 0.39 3.57
C GLY A 272 -14.50 -0.54 2.37
N ARG A 273 -15.55 -1.37 2.36
CA ARG A 273 -15.89 -2.21 1.19
C ARG A 273 -16.22 -1.40 -0.06
N ALA A 274 -16.94 -0.29 0.08
CA ALA A 274 -17.30 0.56 -1.05
C ALA A 274 -16.09 1.30 -1.61
N GLN A 275 -15.18 1.76 -0.77
CA GLN A 275 -13.90 2.35 -1.16
C GLN A 275 -13.12 1.40 -2.07
N GLN A 276 -12.82 0.19 -1.61
CA GLN A 276 -12.11 -0.81 -2.42
C GLN A 276 -12.91 -1.15 -3.69
N SER A 277 -14.22 -1.43 -3.56
CA SER A 277 -15.10 -1.73 -4.69
C SER A 277 -15.04 -0.71 -5.82
N LEU A 278 -14.93 0.58 -5.50
CA LEU A 278 -14.90 1.69 -6.45
C LEU A 278 -13.49 1.98 -6.99
N TYR A 279 -12.46 1.96 -6.14
CA TYR A 279 -11.18 2.57 -6.47
C TYR A 279 -10.03 1.59 -6.70
N PHE A 280 -9.91 0.47 -6.00
CA PHE A 280 -8.73 -0.40 -6.19
C PHE A 280 -9.09 -1.89 -6.21
N PRO A 281 -8.35 -2.72 -6.97
CA PRO A 281 -8.66 -4.13 -7.11
C PRO A 281 -8.70 -4.85 -5.76
N GLU A 282 -9.76 -5.63 -5.56
CA GLU A 282 -9.76 -6.71 -4.58
C GLU A 282 -8.70 -7.75 -4.98
N PHE A 283 -8.17 -8.51 -4.02
CA PHE A 283 -7.20 -9.58 -4.30
C PHE A 283 -7.77 -10.59 -5.29
N LEU A 284 -7.02 -10.88 -6.34
CA LEU A 284 -7.37 -11.89 -7.34
C LEU A 284 -7.48 -13.30 -6.73
N PRO A 285 -8.16 -14.24 -7.41
CA PRO A 285 -8.15 -15.64 -7.01
C PRO A 285 -6.72 -16.18 -6.87
N ASP A 286 -6.50 -16.93 -5.80
CA ASP A 286 -5.26 -17.64 -5.51
C ASP A 286 -5.61 -19.07 -5.09
N PRO A 287 -5.10 -20.12 -5.78
CA PRO A 287 -5.34 -21.51 -5.40
C PRO A 287 -4.84 -21.85 -3.99
N MET A 288 -3.88 -21.10 -3.45
CA MET A 288 -3.31 -21.33 -2.12
C MET A 288 -4.04 -20.59 -1.01
N ARG A 289 -5.11 -19.84 -1.32
CA ARG A 289 -5.91 -19.09 -0.37
C ARG A 289 -7.32 -19.68 -0.23
N PRO A 290 -7.76 -20.06 0.98
CA PRO A 290 -9.10 -20.60 1.17
C PRO A 290 -10.19 -19.57 0.82
N VAL A 291 -11.19 -19.99 0.03
CA VAL A 291 -12.32 -19.13 -0.38
C VAL A 291 -13.29 -18.79 0.75
N HIS A 292 -13.15 -19.43 1.91
CA HIS A 292 -13.98 -19.21 3.09
C HIS A 292 -13.35 -18.24 4.10
N LEU A 293 -12.14 -17.71 3.84
CA LEU A 293 -11.57 -16.65 4.69
C LEU A 293 -12.50 -15.44 4.68
N ALA A 294 -12.65 -14.74 5.80
CA ALA A 294 -13.52 -13.59 5.84
C ALA A 294 -13.09 -12.50 4.85
N GLY A 295 -14.08 -11.79 4.30
CA GLY A 295 -13.85 -10.86 3.19
C GLY A 295 -13.69 -11.55 1.83
N SER A 296 -13.65 -12.88 1.76
CA SER A 296 -13.61 -13.62 0.50
C SER A 296 -14.99 -13.83 -0.11
N HIS A 297 -15.01 -13.94 -1.44
CA HIS A 297 -16.18 -14.16 -2.27
C HIS A 297 -16.13 -15.58 -2.83
N ALA A 298 -17.27 -16.12 -3.25
CA ALA A 298 -17.37 -17.47 -3.80
C ALA A 298 -16.56 -17.68 -5.09
N ASP A 299 -16.26 -16.60 -5.81
CA ASP A 299 -15.41 -16.59 -7.00
C ASP A 299 -13.90 -16.52 -6.70
N GLY A 300 -13.53 -16.60 -5.42
CA GLY A 300 -12.14 -16.64 -4.96
C GLY A 300 -11.49 -15.28 -4.80
N ILE A 301 -12.18 -14.17 -5.08
CA ILE A 301 -11.72 -12.81 -4.78
C ILE A 301 -11.76 -12.57 -3.27
N SER A 302 -10.86 -11.75 -2.72
CA SER A 302 -10.97 -11.31 -1.31
C SER A 302 -10.66 -9.84 -1.11
N GLU A 303 -11.31 -9.29 -0.09
CA GLU A 303 -11.23 -7.88 0.29
C GLU A 303 -10.13 -7.61 1.34
N SER A 304 -9.82 -8.57 2.22
CA SER A 304 -9.09 -8.30 3.47
C SER A 304 -7.83 -9.15 3.70
N TYR A 305 -7.78 -10.36 3.14
CA TYR A 305 -6.61 -11.24 3.27
C TYR A 305 -6.20 -11.72 1.89
N GLY A 306 -4.94 -11.59 1.52
CA GLY A 306 -4.48 -11.90 0.18
C GLY A 306 -3.01 -12.26 0.09
N SER A 307 -2.65 -12.74 -1.08
CA SER A 307 -1.30 -13.17 -1.41
C SER A 307 -0.92 -12.68 -2.79
N CYS A 308 0.36 -12.46 -3.02
CA CYS A 308 0.91 -12.26 -4.35
C CYS A 308 2.07 -13.22 -4.57
N ARG A 309 2.01 -13.99 -5.67
CA ARG A 309 3.02 -14.96 -6.06
C ARG A 309 3.76 -14.49 -7.30
N TRP A 310 5.08 -14.56 -7.26
CA TRP A 310 5.95 -14.28 -8.40
C TRP A 310 6.73 -15.54 -8.78
N GLY A 311 6.03 -16.46 -9.44
CA GLY A 311 6.49 -17.83 -9.65
C GLY A 311 6.95 -18.47 -8.35
N GLN A 312 8.07 -19.19 -8.41
CA GLN A 312 8.71 -19.81 -7.24
C GLN A 312 9.62 -18.85 -6.46
N LEU A 313 9.88 -17.64 -6.97
CA LEU A 313 10.85 -16.72 -6.36
C LEU A 313 10.33 -16.14 -5.05
N ALA A 314 9.15 -15.52 -5.05
CA ALA A 314 8.65 -14.79 -3.90
C ALA A 314 7.14 -14.96 -3.70
N GLU A 315 6.74 -14.88 -2.44
CA GLU A 315 5.36 -14.74 -2.00
C GLU A 315 5.23 -13.58 -1.01
N PHE A 316 4.18 -12.79 -1.15
CA PHE A 316 3.79 -11.75 -0.20
C PHE A 316 2.49 -12.16 0.46
N LEU A 317 2.42 -12.17 1.80
CA LEU A 317 1.17 -12.37 2.55
C LEU A 317 0.68 -11.03 3.07
N LEU A 318 -0.46 -10.57 2.56
CA LEU A 318 -1.01 -9.26 2.82
C LEU A 318 -2.30 -9.37 3.63
N TYR A 319 -2.41 -8.63 4.73
CA TYR A 319 -3.56 -8.76 5.62
C TYR A 319 -3.95 -7.46 6.33
N ASP A 320 -5.25 -7.18 6.26
CA ASP A 320 -5.98 -6.17 7.02
C ASP A 320 -6.09 -6.60 8.49
N CYS A 321 -5.61 -5.75 9.39
CA CYS A 321 -5.59 -5.96 10.83
C CYS A 321 -6.60 -5.04 11.54
N ARG A 322 -7.67 -4.59 10.89
CA ARG A 322 -8.66 -3.70 11.49
C ARG A 322 -10.08 -4.18 11.28
N ARG A 323 -10.42 -4.70 10.11
CA ARG A 323 -11.81 -5.07 9.80
C ARG A 323 -12.41 -6.08 10.76
N PHE A 324 -11.61 -7.05 11.17
CA PHE A 324 -12.04 -8.20 11.96
C PHE A 324 -11.32 -8.30 13.31
N ILE A 325 -10.72 -7.18 13.77
CA ILE A 325 -10.16 -7.10 15.11
C ILE A 325 -11.26 -7.38 16.15
N SER A 326 -10.90 -8.08 17.21
CA SER A 326 -11.83 -8.48 18.27
C SER A 326 -11.43 -7.93 19.63
N LEU A 327 -12.41 -7.70 20.49
CA LEU A 327 -12.26 -7.27 21.88
C LEU A 327 -12.73 -8.40 22.81
N ALA A 328 -11.87 -9.41 22.99
CA ALA A 328 -12.18 -10.64 23.72
C ALA A 328 -11.11 -10.99 24.77
N GLY A 329 -10.43 -9.98 25.32
CA GLY A 329 -9.37 -10.12 26.32
C GLY A 329 -8.28 -11.08 25.83
N PRO A 330 -7.97 -12.16 26.57
CA PRO A 330 -6.96 -13.15 26.17
C PRO A 330 -7.22 -13.89 24.85
N SER A 331 -8.47 -13.95 24.37
CA SER A 331 -8.81 -14.60 23.09
C SER A 331 -9.00 -13.61 21.93
N ALA A 332 -8.78 -12.32 22.19
CA ALA A 332 -8.80 -11.27 21.18
C ALA A 332 -7.75 -11.49 20.09
N ARG A 333 -8.02 -10.97 18.90
CA ARG A 333 -7.21 -11.13 17.69
C ARG A 333 -7.35 -9.93 16.77
N PHE A 334 -6.32 -9.63 16.01
CA PHE A 334 -6.34 -8.70 14.88
C PHE A 334 -6.83 -9.36 13.60
N VAL A 335 -6.38 -10.58 13.33
CA VAL A 335 -6.82 -11.40 12.20
C VAL A 335 -7.62 -12.60 12.71
N GLU A 336 -8.65 -13.00 11.96
CA GLU A 336 -9.49 -14.13 12.39
C GLU A 336 -8.75 -15.45 12.40
N GLU A 337 -9.29 -16.42 13.13
CA GLU A 337 -8.65 -17.71 13.37
C GLU A 337 -8.32 -18.49 12.09
N ASP A 338 -9.24 -18.51 11.11
CA ASP A 338 -8.98 -19.17 9.82
C ASP A 338 -7.89 -18.45 9.01
N ALA A 339 -7.85 -17.12 9.06
CA ALA A 339 -6.82 -16.32 8.41
C ALA A 339 -5.46 -16.54 9.08
N GLU A 340 -5.40 -16.56 10.42
CA GLU A 340 -4.19 -16.87 11.18
C GLU A 340 -3.66 -18.28 10.86
N ARG A 341 -4.55 -19.27 10.79
CA ARG A 341 -4.20 -20.64 10.37
C ARG A 341 -3.61 -20.67 8.97
N TRP A 342 -4.26 -20.00 8.03
CA TRP A 342 -3.80 -19.93 6.64
C TRP A 342 -2.43 -19.25 6.54
N ILE A 343 -2.26 -18.06 7.15
CA ILE A 343 -0.98 -17.33 7.22
C ILE A 343 0.10 -18.24 7.79
N THR A 344 -0.16 -18.90 8.93
CA THR A 344 0.79 -19.79 9.58
C THR A 344 1.15 -21.00 8.71
N ALA A 345 0.18 -21.59 8.02
CA ALA A 345 0.40 -22.71 7.12
C ALA A 345 1.27 -22.32 5.91
N ARG A 346 0.98 -21.17 5.29
CA ARG A 346 1.80 -20.61 4.20
C ARG A 346 3.22 -20.28 4.67
N THR A 347 3.34 -19.75 5.87
CA THR A 347 4.63 -19.43 6.51
C THR A 347 5.47 -20.69 6.65
N ARG A 348 4.90 -21.77 7.20
CA ARG A 348 5.63 -23.03 7.44
C ARG A 348 5.95 -23.82 6.18
N ASP A 349 5.22 -23.59 5.09
CA ASP A 349 5.48 -24.23 3.80
C ASP A 349 6.66 -23.55 3.08
N GLU A 350 7.88 -23.89 3.52
CA GLU A 350 9.12 -23.37 2.94
C GLU A 350 9.39 -23.83 1.51
N SER A 351 8.67 -24.86 1.04
CA SER A 351 8.82 -25.40 -0.30
C SER A 351 8.10 -24.60 -1.38
N ALA A 352 7.05 -23.86 -1.01
CA ALA A 352 6.22 -23.19 -2.02
C ALA A 352 6.93 -22.01 -2.72
N ALA A 353 7.65 -21.15 -2.01
CA ALA A 353 8.47 -20.06 -2.57
C ALA A 353 9.87 -20.04 -1.97
N ARG A 354 10.83 -19.43 -2.68
CA ARG A 354 12.18 -19.18 -2.15
C ARG A 354 12.17 -18.13 -1.05
N HIS A 355 11.38 -17.07 -1.22
CA HIS A 355 11.23 -15.97 -0.27
C HIS A 355 9.77 -15.77 0.13
N LEU A 356 9.54 -15.39 1.38
CA LEU A 356 8.22 -15.04 1.90
C LEU A 356 8.31 -13.74 2.68
N VAL A 357 7.46 -12.77 2.33
CA VAL A 357 7.40 -11.47 3.00
C VAL A 357 6.00 -11.28 3.59
N HIS A 358 5.93 -11.00 4.88
CA HIS A 358 4.68 -10.62 5.53
C HIS A 358 4.45 -9.12 5.38
N VAL A 359 3.23 -8.73 5.02
CA VAL A 359 2.82 -7.34 4.82
C VAL A 359 1.52 -7.02 5.60
N PRO A 360 1.58 -7.02 6.95
CA PRO A 360 0.47 -6.57 7.78
C PRO A 360 0.25 -5.06 7.67
N SER A 361 -1.00 -4.62 7.87
CA SER A 361 -1.29 -3.21 8.15
C SER A 361 -0.72 -2.78 9.51
N THR A 362 -0.93 -3.56 10.58
CA THR A 362 -0.35 -3.26 11.91
C THR A 362 1.15 -3.55 11.99
N PRO A 363 1.97 -2.59 12.45
CA PRO A 363 3.43 -2.74 12.54
C PRO A 363 3.95 -3.80 13.49
N PHE A 364 4.97 -4.52 13.04
CA PHE A 364 5.77 -5.39 13.90
C PHE A 364 7.04 -4.65 14.31
N GLY A 365 7.39 -4.76 15.59
CA GLY A 365 8.63 -4.27 16.17
C GLY A 365 8.58 -2.84 16.71
N TRP A 366 7.60 -2.02 16.36
CA TRP A 366 7.53 -0.66 16.89
C TRP A 366 6.13 -0.33 17.39
N THR A 367 6.09 0.58 18.36
CA THR A 367 4.88 1.15 18.95
C THR A 367 5.07 2.66 19.10
N ALA A 368 4.00 3.42 18.98
CA ALA A 368 3.94 4.82 19.41
C ALA A 368 2.89 5.02 20.52
N GLY A 369 2.56 3.97 21.26
CA GLY A 369 1.53 3.98 22.30
C GLY A 369 0.09 4.07 21.78
N LYS A 370 -0.15 3.82 20.50
CA LYS A 370 -1.49 3.85 19.86
C LYS A 370 -2.33 2.66 20.34
N TRP A 371 -3.65 2.82 20.46
CA TRP A 371 -4.52 1.77 21.00
C TRP A 371 -4.48 0.46 20.18
N GLY A 372 -4.65 0.54 18.86
CA GLY A 372 -4.72 -0.61 17.96
C GLY A 372 -3.36 -1.24 17.61
N GLU A 373 -2.48 -1.43 18.59
CA GLU A 373 -1.16 -2.03 18.41
C GLU A 373 -1.06 -3.42 19.05
N TRP A 374 -0.09 -4.23 18.61
CA TRP A 374 0.19 -5.54 19.24
C TRP A 374 0.61 -5.43 20.70
N TYR A 375 1.13 -4.28 21.10
CA TYR A 375 1.88 -4.09 22.35
C TYR A 375 1.09 -3.28 23.38
N PRO A 376 1.22 -3.63 24.68
CA PRO A 376 0.53 -2.94 25.77
C PRO A 376 1.12 -1.56 26.08
N ASP A 377 2.24 -1.20 25.48
CA ASP A 377 2.97 0.04 25.72
C ASP A 377 2.12 1.28 25.50
N VAL A 378 2.18 2.22 26.44
CA VAL A 378 1.54 3.54 26.35
C VAL A 378 2.47 4.60 26.94
N LEU A 379 2.28 5.87 26.54
CA LEU A 379 3.10 6.97 27.03
C LEU A 379 2.95 7.13 28.54
N GLN A 380 4.06 7.04 29.26
CA GLN A 380 4.16 7.16 30.70
C GLN A 380 4.43 8.61 31.14
N ALA A 381 4.29 8.87 32.43
CA ALA A 381 4.46 10.21 33.00
C ALA A 381 5.90 10.75 32.89
N ASP A 382 6.89 9.88 32.71
CA ASP A 382 8.30 10.25 32.50
C ASP A 382 8.65 10.54 31.03
N GLY A 383 7.69 10.41 30.12
CA GLY A 383 7.85 10.65 28.69
C GLY A 383 8.33 9.45 27.88
N SER A 384 8.49 8.27 28.51
CA SER A 384 8.83 7.02 27.82
C SER A 384 7.60 6.17 27.48
N LEU A 385 7.75 5.19 26.60
CA LEU A 385 6.75 4.14 26.40
C LEU A 385 7.01 3.02 27.40
N GLY A 386 5.95 2.56 28.06
CA GLY A 386 6.04 1.54 29.10
C GLY A 386 4.68 0.92 29.42
N VAL A 387 4.65 0.05 30.42
CA VAL A 387 3.49 -0.79 30.77
C VAL A 387 3.00 -0.59 32.21
N GLU A 388 3.60 0.36 32.94
CA GLU A 388 3.27 0.68 34.33
C GLU A 388 1.82 1.16 34.46
N GLN A 389 1.40 2.02 33.52
CA GLN A 389 0.00 2.35 33.32
C GLN A 389 -0.60 1.42 32.26
N PRO A 390 -1.73 0.74 32.54
CA PRO A 390 -2.35 -0.14 31.56
C PRO A 390 -2.90 0.68 30.38
N LYS A 391 -2.52 0.30 29.14
CA LYS A 391 -3.13 0.86 27.93
C LYS A 391 -4.65 0.58 27.95
N PRO A 392 -5.51 1.63 27.96
CA PRO A 392 -6.95 1.45 28.04
C PRO A 392 -7.47 0.54 26.92
N TYR A 393 -8.35 -0.41 27.27
CA TYR A 393 -9.00 -1.33 26.33
C TYR A 393 -8.06 -2.16 25.45
N TRP A 394 -6.77 -2.24 25.77
CA TRP A 394 -5.86 -3.13 25.09
C TRP A 394 -6.17 -4.59 25.43
N GLN A 395 -5.96 -5.50 24.48
CA GLN A 395 -6.33 -6.91 24.63
C GLN A 395 -5.09 -7.79 24.61
N SER A 396 -4.86 -8.57 25.67
CA SER A 396 -3.70 -9.48 25.76
C SER A 396 -3.69 -10.58 24.68
N GLY A 397 -4.84 -10.90 24.12
CA GLY A 397 -4.95 -11.79 22.95
C GLY A 397 -4.26 -11.25 21.71
N TRP A 398 -4.17 -9.91 21.55
CA TRP A 398 -3.46 -9.29 20.43
C TRP A 398 -1.97 -9.61 20.46
N PHE A 399 -1.30 -9.39 21.60
CA PHE A 399 0.08 -9.81 21.78
C PHE A 399 0.22 -11.32 21.63
N SER A 400 -0.69 -12.10 22.21
CA SER A 400 -0.65 -13.57 22.08
C SER A 400 -0.75 -14.04 20.62
N GLN A 401 -1.51 -13.36 19.77
CA GLN A 401 -1.54 -13.63 18.33
C GLN A 401 -0.26 -13.21 17.63
N HIS A 402 0.28 -12.03 17.96
CA HIS A 402 1.60 -11.59 17.50
C HIS A 402 2.68 -12.62 17.80
N GLN A 403 2.70 -13.18 19.01
CA GLN A 403 3.65 -14.23 19.43
C GLN A 403 3.55 -15.49 18.57
N ARG A 404 2.33 -15.94 18.23
CA ARG A 404 2.13 -17.12 17.37
C ARG A 404 2.58 -16.87 15.94
N LEU A 405 2.30 -15.69 15.40
CA LEU A 405 2.75 -15.28 14.06
C LEU A 405 4.28 -15.14 14.02
N LEU A 406 4.88 -14.43 14.98
CA LEU A 406 6.34 -14.29 15.08
C LEU A 406 7.03 -15.64 15.25
N SER A 407 6.47 -16.57 16.04
CA SER A 407 7.02 -17.93 16.17
C SER A 407 7.09 -18.66 14.82
N ALA A 408 6.05 -18.52 13.99
CA ALA A 408 6.03 -19.12 12.67
C ALA A 408 7.05 -18.45 11.72
N ILE A 409 7.16 -17.12 11.79
CA ILE A 409 8.06 -16.31 10.96
C ILE A 409 9.53 -16.54 11.37
N GLY A 410 9.87 -16.46 12.66
CA GLY A 410 11.23 -16.72 13.14
C GLY A 410 11.66 -18.18 13.02
N GLY A 411 10.70 -19.11 12.91
CA GLY A 411 10.95 -20.54 12.76
C GLY A 411 11.38 -21.00 11.36
N GLN A 412 11.59 -20.09 10.40
CA GLN A 412 12.06 -20.44 9.04
C GLN A 412 13.48 -21.02 9.07
N LYS A 413 13.68 -22.16 8.42
CA LYS A 413 14.97 -22.85 8.35
C LYS A 413 15.83 -22.42 7.17
N PHE A 414 15.21 -22.12 6.03
CA PHE A 414 15.87 -21.79 4.77
C PHE A 414 15.56 -20.37 4.31
N ARG A 415 14.35 -19.86 4.59
CA ARG A 415 14.00 -18.48 4.25
C ARG A 415 14.57 -17.48 5.25
N VAL A 416 14.84 -16.27 4.76
CA VAL A 416 15.01 -15.09 5.61
C VAL A 416 13.65 -14.68 6.16
N PRO A 417 13.46 -14.56 7.48
CA PRO A 417 12.22 -14.02 8.03
C PRO A 417 12.13 -12.51 7.79
N VAL A 418 11.08 -12.05 7.10
CA VAL A 418 10.88 -10.64 6.74
C VAL A 418 9.43 -10.19 6.93
N VAL A 419 9.25 -9.04 7.58
CA VAL A 419 7.97 -8.33 7.72
C VAL A 419 8.16 -6.88 7.28
N VAL A 420 7.24 -6.35 6.48
CA VAL A 420 7.19 -4.94 6.08
C VAL A 420 5.80 -4.37 6.40
N SER A 421 5.71 -3.27 7.16
CA SER A 421 4.44 -2.77 7.69
C SER A 421 4.19 -1.27 7.45
N GLY A 422 2.96 -0.82 7.77
CA GLY A 422 2.47 0.57 7.57
C GLY A 422 2.25 1.38 8.87
N ASP A 423 1.17 2.17 8.92
CA ASP A 423 0.55 2.85 10.09
C ASP A 423 1.39 3.92 10.85
N LEU A 424 2.64 3.65 11.20
CA LEU A 424 3.39 4.47 12.18
C LEU A 424 3.97 5.80 11.62
N HIS A 425 3.68 6.13 10.36
CA HIS A 425 4.19 7.35 9.69
C HIS A 425 5.72 7.51 9.82
N ALA A 426 6.46 6.41 9.67
CA ALA A 426 7.90 6.40 9.81
C ALA A 426 8.56 5.44 8.81
N VAL A 427 9.87 5.63 8.63
CA VAL A 427 10.77 4.68 7.96
C VAL A 427 11.69 4.10 9.03
N ALA A 428 11.77 2.78 9.14
CA ALA A 428 12.61 2.11 10.13
C ALA A 428 13.05 0.73 9.62
N ALA A 429 14.16 0.22 10.16
CA ALA A 429 14.63 -1.14 9.91
C ALA A 429 15.23 -1.74 11.18
N GLY A 430 14.91 -2.99 11.48
CA GLY A 430 15.38 -3.65 12.68
C GLY A 430 15.30 -5.16 12.59
N ARG A 431 15.84 -5.80 13.62
CA ARG A 431 15.79 -7.25 13.80
C ARG A 431 15.21 -7.56 15.17
N ILE A 432 14.04 -8.19 15.21
CA ILE A 432 13.48 -8.73 16.44
C ILE A 432 14.32 -9.93 16.85
N LEU A 433 15.03 -9.80 17.96
CA LEU A 433 15.84 -10.86 18.56
C LEU A 433 15.01 -11.71 19.52
N GLU A 434 14.13 -11.05 20.27
CA GLU A 434 13.26 -11.65 21.28
C GLU A 434 11.93 -10.90 21.34
N SER A 435 10.85 -11.59 21.68
CA SER A 435 9.53 -11.01 21.95
C SER A 435 8.88 -11.80 23.07
N GLY A 436 8.56 -11.16 24.20
CA GLY A 436 8.13 -11.83 25.43
C GLY A 436 9.12 -12.92 25.84
N GLU A 437 8.64 -14.15 25.99
CA GLU A 437 9.47 -15.31 26.35
C GLU A 437 10.12 -16.02 25.14
N ILE A 438 9.94 -15.49 23.93
CA ILE A 438 10.36 -16.14 22.69
C ILE A 438 11.65 -15.49 22.19
N GLY A 439 12.75 -16.25 22.17
CA GLY A 439 13.97 -15.90 21.47
C GLY A 439 14.03 -16.51 20.08
N PHE A 440 14.68 -15.83 19.13
CA PHE A 440 14.81 -16.29 17.75
C PHE A 440 16.27 -16.62 17.41
N ASP A 441 16.56 -17.89 17.13
CA ASP A 441 17.86 -18.31 16.56
C ASP A 441 18.17 -17.58 15.25
N SER A 442 17.12 -17.21 14.53
CA SER A 442 17.18 -16.37 13.35
C SER A 442 16.28 -15.16 13.52
N PRO A 443 16.85 -13.98 13.80
CA PRO A 443 16.08 -12.78 14.03
C PRO A 443 15.09 -12.47 12.91
N VAL A 444 13.94 -11.92 13.28
CA VAL A 444 12.92 -11.49 12.32
C VAL A 444 13.24 -10.09 11.84
N ASN A 445 13.52 -9.94 10.54
CA ASN A 445 13.80 -8.63 9.95
C ASN A 445 12.47 -7.89 9.77
N VAL A 446 12.38 -6.70 10.35
CA VAL A 446 11.18 -5.86 10.34
C VAL A 446 11.48 -4.51 9.74
N PHE A 447 10.56 -3.98 8.95
CA PHE A 447 10.70 -2.70 8.27
C PHE A 447 9.40 -1.90 8.33
N LEU A 448 9.49 -0.60 8.57
CA LEU A 448 8.39 0.34 8.27
C LEU A 448 8.58 0.88 6.86
N SER A 449 7.56 0.68 6.02
CA SER A 449 7.64 0.92 4.56
C SER A 449 7.86 2.37 4.14
N GLY A 450 7.54 3.32 5.02
CA GLY A 450 7.58 4.76 4.75
C GLY A 450 6.21 5.32 4.37
N SER A 451 5.87 6.48 4.94
CA SER A 451 4.61 7.19 4.66
C SER A 451 4.73 8.10 3.45
N ILE A 452 3.70 8.19 2.61
CA ILE A 452 3.70 9.12 1.48
C ILE A 452 3.11 10.49 1.83
N GLY A 453 2.12 10.54 2.73
CA GLY A 453 1.20 11.68 2.84
C GLY A 453 1.27 12.53 4.10
N THR A 454 2.15 12.20 5.05
CA THR A 454 2.17 12.85 6.37
C THR A 454 2.65 14.30 6.29
N GLY A 455 1.80 15.23 6.70
CA GLY A 455 2.15 16.65 6.85
C GLY A 455 2.75 16.93 8.23
N ASN A 456 1.91 17.06 9.24
CA ASN A 456 2.33 17.24 10.65
C ASN A 456 1.70 16.19 11.58
N GLY A 457 1.09 15.15 11.00
CA GLY A 457 0.47 14.05 11.73
C GLY A 457 1.42 13.00 12.28
N TRP A 458 2.71 13.34 12.45
CA TRP A 458 3.72 12.45 13.03
C TRP A 458 3.32 11.96 14.42
N PRO A 459 3.63 10.70 14.79
CA PRO A 459 3.41 10.19 16.13
C PRO A 459 3.97 11.11 17.22
N SER A 460 5.19 11.63 17.07
CA SER A 460 5.81 12.55 18.02
C SER A 460 4.96 13.78 18.32
N ASN A 461 4.35 14.36 17.29
CA ASN A 461 3.47 15.51 17.42
C ASN A 461 2.07 15.14 17.93
N ALA A 462 1.52 14.02 17.47
CA ALA A 462 0.16 13.61 17.79
C ALA A 462 0.04 12.96 19.18
N ARG A 463 1.10 12.31 19.65
CA ARG A 463 1.13 11.45 20.84
C ARG A 463 2.17 11.88 21.86
N GLY A 464 3.09 12.79 21.51
CA GLY A 464 4.17 13.23 22.38
C GLY A 464 5.42 12.35 22.35
N ILE A 465 5.40 11.25 21.58
CA ILE A 465 6.53 10.35 21.38
C ILE A 465 6.50 9.74 19.97
N GLY A 466 7.68 9.56 19.38
CA GLY A 466 7.85 8.85 18.12
C GLY A 466 7.64 7.34 18.28
N ALA A 467 7.73 6.62 17.18
CA ALA A 467 7.78 5.16 17.23
C ALA A 467 9.08 4.70 17.92
N SER A 468 9.00 3.71 18.80
CA SER A 468 10.15 3.07 19.44
C SER A 468 9.93 1.57 19.62
N PRO A 469 10.99 0.78 19.88
CA PRO A 469 10.84 -0.60 20.29
C PRO A 469 9.92 -0.71 21.54
N PRO A 470 8.98 -1.66 21.58
CA PRO A 470 8.15 -1.92 22.76
C PRO A 470 8.93 -2.61 23.86
N ASN A 471 8.51 -2.44 25.11
CA ASN A 471 9.19 -2.92 26.30
C ASN A 471 9.46 -4.43 26.29
N ASP A 472 8.50 -5.22 25.79
CA ASP A 472 8.58 -6.68 25.77
C ASP A 472 9.18 -7.24 24.47
N VAL A 473 9.84 -6.41 23.64
CA VAL A 473 10.46 -6.86 22.39
C VAL A 473 11.89 -6.32 22.29
N THR A 474 12.85 -7.23 22.23
CA THR A 474 14.26 -6.88 22.01
C THR A 474 14.53 -6.71 20.53
N ILE A 475 14.91 -5.49 20.11
CA ILE A 475 15.18 -5.17 18.71
C ILE A 475 16.58 -4.60 18.56
N ASP A 476 17.31 -5.14 17.60
CA ASP A 476 18.52 -4.52 17.07
C ASP A 476 18.13 -3.60 15.90
N GLU A 477 18.03 -2.31 16.19
CA GLU A 477 17.67 -1.27 15.22
C GLU A 477 18.84 -0.99 14.27
N ARG A 478 18.62 -1.24 12.97
CA ARG A 478 19.57 -0.93 11.90
C ARG A 478 19.33 0.45 11.30
N LEU A 479 18.09 0.93 11.42
CA LEU A 479 17.66 2.30 11.18
C LEU A 479 16.56 2.59 12.20
N GLU A 480 16.88 3.44 13.18
CA GLU A 480 15.89 3.96 14.13
C GLU A 480 14.72 4.63 13.37
N PRO A 481 13.49 4.63 13.91
CA PRO A 481 12.35 5.25 13.27
C PRO A 481 12.57 6.71 12.90
N VAL A 482 12.45 7.01 11.61
CA VAL A 482 12.56 8.35 11.04
C VAL A 482 11.18 8.83 10.59
N GLU A 483 10.69 9.90 11.21
CA GLU A 483 9.44 10.59 10.86
C GLU A 483 9.63 11.49 9.63
N ARG A 484 9.74 10.86 8.46
CA ARG A 484 9.85 11.50 7.15
C ARG A 484 9.00 10.76 6.13
N ASN A 485 8.59 11.47 5.08
CA ASN A 485 7.82 10.84 4.01
C ASN A 485 8.74 10.07 3.08
N GLY A 486 8.35 8.91 2.62
CA GLY A 486 9.25 7.97 1.97
C GLY A 486 8.54 6.76 1.41
N PHE A 487 9.33 5.85 0.87
CA PHE A 487 8.90 4.56 0.36
C PHE A 487 10.06 3.58 0.43
N THR A 488 9.77 2.31 0.18
CA THR A 488 10.74 1.21 0.19
C THR A 488 10.75 0.52 -1.17
N ILE A 489 11.95 0.23 -1.68
CA ILE A 489 12.17 -0.66 -2.82
C ILE A 489 12.79 -1.96 -2.31
N LEU A 490 12.17 -3.08 -2.66
CA LEU A 490 12.64 -4.42 -2.36
C LEU A 490 13.06 -5.10 -3.67
N ASP A 491 14.34 -5.37 -3.83
CA ASP A 491 14.88 -6.17 -4.92
C ASP A 491 15.10 -7.61 -4.43
N ILE A 492 14.52 -8.59 -5.11
CA ILE A 492 14.57 -10.00 -4.73
C ILE A 492 15.21 -10.80 -5.86
N ASP A 493 16.16 -11.66 -5.51
CA ASP A 493 16.84 -12.62 -6.40
C ASP A 493 16.84 -14.01 -5.73
N PRO A 494 17.28 -15.10 -6.37
CA PRO A 494 17.26 -16.43 -5.76
C PRO A 494 18.04 -16.55 -4.44
N ASP A 495 19.04 -15.69 -4.22
CA ASP A 495 19.99 -15.76 -3.11
C ASP A 495 19.59 -14.89 -1.93
N GLY A 496 18.66 -13.96 -2.09
CA GLY A 496 18.28 -13.05 -1.01
C GLY A 496 17.43 -11.89 -1.49
N LEU A 497 17.41 -10.85 -0.66
CA LEU A 497 16.68 -9.63 -0.94
C LEU A 497 17.41 -8.39 -0.41
N THR A 498 17.35 -7.32 -1.19
CA THR A 498 17.95 -6.02 -0.87
C THR A 498 16.84 -5.02 -0.63
N VAL A 499 16.82 -4.44 0.57
CA VAL A 499 15.85 -3.44 1.01
C VAL A 499 16.48 -2.06 0.93
N ARG A 500 15.92 -1.18 0.10
CA ARG A 500 16.32 0.23 -0.01
C ARG A 500 15.19 1.12 0.48
N GLN A 501 15.43 1.89 1.53
CA GLN A 501 14.44 2.80 2.12
C GLN A 501 14.79 4.23 1.77
N PHE A 502 13.80 4.99 1.30
CA PHE A 502 13.94 6.38 0.88
C PHE A 502 13.17 7.26 1.85
N ALA A 503 13.70 8.45 2.13
CA ALA A 503 13.05 9.43 3.00
C ALA A 503 13.31 10.85 2.50
N TRP A 504 12.26 11.66 2.52
CA TRP A 504 12.23 13.05 2.11
C TRP A 504 11.73 13.92 3.24
N ASP A 505 12.45 15.02 3.44
CA ASP A 505 12.11 16.09 4.36
C ASP A 505 11.68 17.32 3.57
N ARG A 506 10.58 17.96 3.98
CA ARG A 506 10.09 19.20 3.36
C ARG A 506 11.15 20.29 3.34
N ALA A 507 12.06 20.31 4.32
CA ALA A 507 13.16 21.27 4.40
C ALA A 507 14.14 21.18 3.22
N LEU A 508 14.21 20.03 2.53
CA LEU A 508 15.05 19.82 1.35
C LEU A 508 14.44 20.45 0.08
N GLY A 509 13.19 20.91 0.15
CA GLY A 509 12.45 21.41 -1.00
C GLY A 509 11.84 20.30 -1.86
N ILE A 510 10.82 20.65 -2.63
CA ILE A 510 10.04 19.70 -3.43
C ILE A 510 10.86 19.11 -4.61
N GLU A 511 11.83 19.86 -5.14
CA GLU A 511 12.70 19.42 -6.24
C GLU A 511 13.64 18.29 -5.83
N ALA A 512 13.98 18.18 -4.53
CA ALA A 512 14.83 17.10 -4.03
C ALA A 512 14.19 15.72 -4.20
N ILE A 513 12.86 15.63 -4.34
CA ILE A 513 12.15 14.38 -4.53
C ILE A 513 12.66 13.63 -5.77
N ASP A 514 12.93 14.34 -6.87
CA ASP A 514 13.26 13.72 -8.16
C ASP A 514 14.64 13.05 -8.17
N THR A 515 15.48 13.36 -7.18
CA THR A 515 16.84 12.83 -7.03
C THR A 515 17.03 12.13 -5.69
N LEU A 516 15.95 11.70 -5.04
CA LEU A 516 16.00 10.96 -3.78
C LEU A 516 16.84 9.70 -3.92
N GLU A 517 17.91 9.62 -3.14
CA GLU A 517 18.73 8.43 -2.96
C GLU A 517 18.30 7.66 -1.70
N PRO A 518 18.62 6.37 -1.58
CA PRO A 518 18.29 5.58 -0.40
C PRO A 518 18.89 6.21 0.87
N LEU A 519 18.06 6.38 1.90
CA LEU A 519 18.49 6.67 3.27
C LEU A 519 19.22 5.46 3.88
N SER A 520 18.76 4.25 3.53
CA SER A 520 19.30 2.98 4.02
C SER A 520 19.24 1.93 2.92
N GLU A 521 20.24 1.06 2.88
CA GLU A 521 20.31 -0.12 2.02
C GLU A 521 20.77 -1.32 2.84
N ILE A 522 19.96 -2.38 2.88
CA ILE A 522 20.20 -3.58 3.68
C ILE A 522 20.04 -4.82 2.80
N ARG A 523 21.11 -5.60 2.64
CA ARG A 523 21.06 -6.95 2.04
C ARG A 523 20.74 -7.99 3.12
N LEU A 524 19.79 -8.88 2.83
CA LEU A 524 19.53 -10.07 3.61
C LEU A 524 19.69 -11.30 2.71
N ASP A 525 20.66 -12.13 3.05
CA ASP A 525 20.96 -13.36 2.31
C ASP A 525 20.14 -14.53 2.84
N ARG A 526 19.67 -15.37 1.92
CA ARG A 526 18.98 -16.63 2.21
C ARG A 526 19.90 -17.58 2.99
N LYS A 527 19.29 -18.45 3.79
CA LYS A 527 20.02 -19.39 4.65
C LYS A 527 20.43 -20.67 3.92
#